data_AF-Q5WWY0-F1
#
_entry.id   AF-Q5WWY0-F1
#
_cell.length_a   1.000
_cell.length_b   1.000
_cell.length_c   1.000
_cell.angle_alpha   90.00
_cell.angle_beta   90.00
_cell.angle_gamma   90.00
#
_symmetry.space_group_name_H-M   'P 1'
#
loop_
_entity.id
_entity.type
_entity.pdbx_description
1 polymer ?
#
loop_
_entity_poly.entity_id
_entity_poly.type
_entity_poly.pdbx_seq_one_letter_code
_entity_poly.pdbx_strand_id
1 'polypeptide(L)'
;MKARRSNELSKLRMRFFSALNHTSEIDLHTLFDNLKSNLTLGSIEHLQEGSVTYAIIQELLKGADAQKKIESFLKGAIKNVIHPGVIKGLTPNEINWNVAKAYPEYYEHEKLPDVTFGGFKVRDSNEFKFKTNVQTSIWFSIKPELFMPSKQQEALKRRREQYPGCKIRLIYSSSLLNPEANRQMKAFAKKQNISLIDIDSVKTDSPLYPLIKAELANLGMGGNPAAASDLCRWIPELFNEGFYVDIDLPVDSSKIVEGHQITGGVPIMLNMGSIISEPIAPHHRRQEAVCMNTDIIAYANDRETQVMMDTVALHLKNIYDDPYTALKDTPLAQTAFFNRCEEEGKNIFELRKGLQDAFRSDSLLELYVFLGPAKFKEVFKLKETQIKYIDDHISEFNEHDLLLHLISDNPSEINQHTLDFGRAKVMYMDIAKEHYSAFYKPLVEEISGPGAIYNALGGASNFTTTHRRSTGPMLPTTPPRVLQVFCDAHDKGPFVSDNIARWQTNVRELGVLNREGLSWLPSVG
;
A
#
# COMPACT_ATOMS: atom_id res chain seq x y z
N MET A 1 45.52 -15.58 0.40
CA MET A 1 45.17 -14.39 1.21
C MET A 1 45.66 -13.07 0.62
N LYS A 2 46.97 -12.89 0.30
CA LYS A 2 47.48 -11.63 -0.30
C LYS A 2 46.81 -11.24 -1.64
N ALA A 3 46.60 -12.19 -2.56
CA ALA A 3 45.91 -11.94 -3.83
C ALA A 3 44.43 -11.51 -3.67
N ARG A 4 43.72 -12.04 -2.66
CA ARG A 4 42.32 -11.65 -2.36
C ARG A 4 42.23 -10.21 -1.83
N ARG A 5 43.12 -9.85 -0.90
CA ARG A 5 43.24 -8.47 -0.38
C ARG A 5 43.62 -7.46 -1.48
N SER A 6 44.46 -7.87 -2.44
CA SER A 6 44.82 -7.04 -3.59
C SER A 6 43.62 -6.75 -4.50
N ASN A 7 42.76 -7.75 -4.74
CA ASN A 7 41.58 -7.60 -5.60
C ASN A 7 40.48 -6.74 -4.95
N GLU A 8 40.27 -6.87 -3.64
CA GLU A 8 39.32 -6.03 -2.89
C GLU A 8 39.72 -4.55 -2.91
N LEU A 9 41.01 -4.26 -2.69
CA LEU A 9 41.53 -2.88 -2.76
C LEU A 9 41.42 -2.31 -4.18
N SER A 10 41.68 -3.13 -5.20
CA SER A 10 41.50 -2.74 -6.62
C SER A 10 40.05 -2.35 -6.93
N LYS A 11 39.10 -3.20 -6.53
CA LYS A 11 37.66 -2.94 -6.72
C LYS A 11 37.22 -1.67 -5.98
N LEU A 12 37.67 -1.48 -4.74
CA LEU A 12 37.39 -0.30 -3.94
C LEU A 12 37.90 0.97 -4.64
N ARG A 13 39.13 0.95 -5.17
CA ARG A 13 39.72 2.05 -5.92
C ARG A 13 38.93 2.38 -7.19
N MET A 14 38.62 1.38 -8.01
CA MET A 14 37.86 1.59 -9.25
C MET A 14 36.51 2.24 -8.98
N ARG A 15 35.79 1.78 -7.96
CA ARG A 15 34.48 2.34 -7.58
C ARG A 15 34.60 3.77 -7.04
N PHE A 16 35.63 4.06 -6.24
CA PHE A 16 35.87 5.41 -5.74
C PHE A 16 36.11 6.42 -6.87
N PHE A 17 36.97 6.06 -7.84
CA PHE A 17 37.26 6.92 -8.99
C PHE A 17 36.01 7.17 -9.85
N SER A 18 35.21 6.12 -10.08
CA SER A 18 33.95 6.23 -10.81
C SER A 18 32.93 7.10 -10.07
N ALA A 19 32.81 6.97 -8.74
CA ALA A 19 31.90 7.79 -7.94
C ALA A 19 32.23 9.29 -8.00
N LEU A 20 33.52 9.62 -8.14
CA LEU A 20 34.00 11.00 -8.29
C LEU A 20 34.21 11.41 -9.76
N ASN A 21 33.52 10.74 -10.69
CA ASN A 21 33.48 11.03 -12.12
C ASN A 21 34.87 11.12 -12.80
N HIS A 22 35.85 10.36 -12.29
CA HIS A 22 37.22 10.37 -12.81
C HIS A 22 37.83 11.78 -12.95
N THR A 23 37.44 12.72 -12.07
CA THR A 23 37.91 14.11 -12.14
C THR A 23 39.43 14.20 -12.11
N SER A 24 39.98 15.10 -12.92
CA SER A 24 41.40 15.45 -12.97
C SER A 24 41.70 16.81 -12.33
N GLU A 25 40.70 17.48 -11.74
CA GLU A 25 40.86 18.77 -11.05
C GLU A 25 41.62 18.63 -9.72
N ILE A 26 41.62 17.42 -9.14
CA ILE A 26 42.36 17.04 -7.94
C ILE A 26 43.04 15.68 -8.16
N ASP A 27 44.03 15.36 -7.32
CA ASP A 27 44.67 14.04 -7.34
C ASP A 27 43.81 13.01 -6.57
N LEU A 28 43.01 12.26 -7.33
CA LEU A 28 42.18 11.17 -6.80
C LEU A 28 42.99 9.98 -6.26
N HIS A 29 44.24 9.77 -6.71
CA HIS A 29 45.09 8.73 -6.15
C HIS A 29 45.48 9.07 -4.71
N THR A 30 45.96 10.30 -4.50
CA THR A 30 46.30 10.81 -3.17
C THR A 30 45.07 10.82 -2.26
N LEU A 31 43.93 11.33 -2.75
CA LEU A 31 42.68 11.36 -1.98
C LEU A 31 42.22 9.94 -1.58
N PHE A 32 42.22 8.99 -2.52
CA PHE A 32 41.87 7.59 -2.24
C PHE A 32 42.80 6.99 -1.18
N ASP A 33 44.12 7.16 -1.34
CA ASP A 33 45.09 6.57 -0.43
C ASP A 33 44.99 7.15 1.00
N ASN A 34 44.55 8.40 1.12
CA ASN A 34 44.30 9.06 2.42
C ASN A 34 42.98 8.65 3.08
N LEU A 35 42.00 8.16 2.30
CA LEU A 35 40.67 7.76 2.79
C LEU A 35 40.48 6.25 2.95
N LYS A 36 41.26 5.43 2.24
CA LYS A 36 41.04 3.96 2.14
C LYS A 36 41.02 3.21 3.47
N SER A 37 41.57 3.77 4.54
CA SER A 37 41.58 3.17 5.88
C SER A 37 40.18 3.05 6.51
N ASN A 38 39.25 3.93 6.14
CA ASN A 38 37.87 3.96 6.64
C ASN A 38 36.82 3.86 5.52
N LEU A 39 37.24 3.53 4.29
CA LEU A 39 36.38 3.50 3.11
C LEU A 39 35.87 2.08 2.85
N THR A 40 34.56 1.95 2.61
CA THR A 40 33.92 0.68 2.20
C THR A 40 33.16 0.86 0.90
N LEU A 41 32.84 -0.24 0.21
CA LEU A 41 32.02 -0.19 -1.01
C LEU A 41 30.64 0.43 -0.76
N GLY A 42 30.01 0.13 0.39
CA GLY A 42 28.75 0.76 0.77
C GLY A 42 28.89 2.27 1.01
N SER A 43 30.01 2.72 1.59
CA SER A 43 30.22 4.17 1.78
C SER A 43 30.37 4.92 0.45
N ILE A 44 30.98 4.29 -0.56
CA ILE A 44 31.22 4.90 -1.89
C ILE A 44 29.92 5.20 -2.65
N GLU A 45 28.85 4.43 -2.43
CA GLU A 45 27.54 4.70 -3.04
C GLU A 45 27.04 6.12 -2.71
N HIS A 46 27.30 6.59 -1.49
CA HIS A 46 26.90 7.91 -1.01
C HIS A 46 27.85 9.04 -1.41
N LEU A 47 28.82 8.77 -2.29
CA LEU A 47 29.71 9.75 -2.91
C LEU A 47 29.36 9.98 -4.39
N GLN A 48 28.44 9.21 -4.97
CA GLN A 48 28.12 9.25 -6.40
C GLN A 48 27.34 10.52 -6.78
N GLU A 49 27.35 10.85 -8.08
CA GLU A 49 26.51 11.91 -8.65
C GLU A 49 25.04 11.73 -8.25
N GLY A 50 24.38 12.83 -7.89
CA GLY A 50 23.03 12.84 -7.32
C GLY A 50 22.99 12.76 -5.79
N SER A 51 24.12 12.55 -5.11
CA SER A 51 24.22 12.68 -3.64
C SER A 51 24.53 14.11 -3.18
N VAL A 52 24.20 14.42 -1.93
CA VAL A 52 24.58 15.67 -1.27
C VAL A 52 26.10 15.76 -1.14
N THR A 53 26.75 14.65 -0.78
CA THR A 53 28.22 14.58 -0.68
C THR A 53 28.89 15.00 -1.98
N TYR A 54 28.41 14.48 -3.12
CA TYR A 54 28.94 14.85 -4.43
C TYR A 54 28.71 16.32 -4.75
N ALA A 55 27.52 16.85 -4.48
CA ALA A 55 27.21 18.27 -4.71
C ALA A 55 28.17 19.20 -3.93
N ILE A 56 28.48 18.86 -2.66
CA ILE A 56 29.47 19.60 -1.86
C ILE A 56 30.86 19.54 -2.51
N ILE A 57 31.29 18.36 -2.97
CA ILE A 57 32.60 18.21 -3.64
C ILE A 57 32.69 19.10 -4.87
N GLN A 58 31.63 19.18 -5.69
CA GLN A 58 31.63 20.00 -6.90
C GLN A 58 31.82 21.50 -6.61
N GLU A 59 31.25 22.02 -5.52
CA GLU A 59 31.49 23.41 -5.12
C GLU A 59 32.89 23.61 -4.53
N LEU A 60 33.42 22.64 -3.78
CA LEU A 60 34.77 22.70 -3.24
C LEU A 60 35.86 22.65 -4.33
N LEU A 61 35.62 21.94 -5.44
CA LEU A 61 36.54 21.87 -6.58
C LEU A 61 36.80 23.24 -7.22
N LYS A 62 35.80 24.13 -7.21
CA LYS A 62 35.91 25.48 -7.76
C LYS A 62 36.77 26.42 -6.90
N GLY A 63 37.06 26.04 -5.65
CA GLY A 63 37.75 26.87 -4.69
C GLY A 63 39.26 26.62 -4.61
N ALA A 64 40.00 27.60 -4.07
CA ALA A 64 41.39 27.36 -3.68
C ALA A 64 41.51 26.30 -2.57
N ASP A 65 42.61 25.54 -2.59
CA ASP A 65 42.90 24.44 -1.65
C ASP A 65 41.89 23.27 -1.71
N ALA A 66 41.32 23.02 -2.91
CA ALA A 66 40.32 21.99 -3.15
C ALA A 66 40.75 20.61 -2.63
N GLN A 67 41.98 20.17 -2.92
CA GLN A 67 42.53 18.88 -2.50
C GLN A 67 42.35 18.65 -0.98
N LYS A 68 42.81 19.61 -0.16
CA LYS A 68 42.83 19.48 1.30
C LYS A 68 41.45 19.64 1.91
N LYS A 69 40.62 20.55 1.35
CA LYS A 69 39.24 20.76 1.80
C LYS A 69 38.38 19.54 1.54
N ILE A 70 38.44 18.96 0.34
CA ILE A 70 37.70 17.74 -0.03
C ILE A 70 38.15 16.56 0.83
N GLU A 71 39.46 16.40 1.06
CA GLU A 71 39.97 15.36 1.95
C GLU A 71 39.43 15.50 3.38
N SER A 72 39.48 16.71 3.94
CA SER A 72 39.03 16.98 5.31
C SER A 72 37.52 16.76 5.46
N PHE A 73 36.74 17.24 4.49
CA PHE A 73 35.30 17.01 4.40
C PHE A 73 34.99 15.52 4.35
N LEU A 74 35.56 14.77 3.39
CA LEU A 74 35.28 13.35 3.22
C LEU A 74 35.73 12.51 4.42
N LYS A 75 36.87 12.83 5.05
CA LYS A 75 37.29 12.14 6.30
C LYS A 75 36.24 12.29 7.40
N GLY A 76 35.72 13.50 7.59
CA GLY A 76 34.66 13.76 8.56
C GLY A 76 33.34 13.09 8.19
N ALA A 77 32.88 13.29 6.96
CA ALA A 77 31.58 12.82 6.49
C ALA A 77 31.52 11.29 6.47
N ILE A 78 32.56 10.61 5.98
CA ILE A 78 32.63 9.15 5.97
C ILE A 78 32.61 8.60 7.39
N LYS A 79 33.47 9.12 8.27
CA LYS A 79 33.61 8.59 9.63
C LYS A 79 32.38 8.84 10.50
N ASN A 80 31.80 10.03 10.42
CA ASN A 80 30.81 10.48 11.40
C ASN A 80 29.37 10.38 10.89
N VAL A 81 29.14 10.27 9.58
CA VAL A 81 27.80 10.30 8.98
C VAL A 81 27.53 9.07 8.10
N ILE A 82 28.30 8.92 7.01
CA ILE A 82 28.03 7.93 5.96
C ILE A 82 28.25 6.52 6.48
N HIS A 83 29.45 6.20 6.99
CA HIS A 83 29.76 4.84 7.44
C HIS A 83 28.85 4.39 8.60
N PRO A 84 28.61 5.21 9.65
CA PRO A 84 27.61 4.88 10.67
C PRO A 84 26.21 4.66 10.09
N GLY A 85 25.80 5.45 9.10
CA GLY A 85 24.52 5.30 8.41
C GLY A 85 24.40 3.96 7.66
N VAL A 86 25.43 3.59 6.89
CA VAL A 86 25.49 2.32 6.17
C VAL A 86 25.35 1.13 7.11
N ILE A 87 26.08 1.13 8.24
CA ILE A 87 26.00 0.05 9.25
C ILE A 87 24.61 -0.01 9.89
N LYS A 88 23.92 1.12 10.03
CA LYS A 88 22.56 1.20 10.59
C LYS A 88 21.48 0.75 9.60
N GLY A 89 21.81 0.65 8.31
CA GLY A 89 20.85 0.33 7.24
C GLY A 89 20.08 1.56 6.73
N LEU A 90 20.69 2.74 6.79
CA LEU A 90 20.09 3.96 6.24
C LEU A 90 20.13 3.95 4.70
N THR A 91 19.08 4.46 4.09
CA THR A 91 18.98 4.69 2.64
C THR A 91 19.88 5.86 2.18
N PRO A 92 20.15 5.98 0.87
CA PRO A 92 20.81 7.15 0.31
C PRO A 92 20.15 8.48 0.68
N ASN A 93 18.82 8.54 0.75
CA ASN A 93 18.08 9.77 1.10
C ASN A 93 18.26 10.16 2.58
N GLU A 94 18.22 9.18 3.49
CA GLU A 94 18.47 9.42 4.93
C GLU A 94 19.91 9.88 5.17
N ILE A 95 20.88 9.29 4.46
CA ILE A 95 22.29 9.71 4.54
C ILE A 95 22.49 11.10 3.93
N ASN A 96 21.89 11.41 2.78
CA ASN A 96 21.92 12.74 2.18
C ASN A 96 21.42 13.82 3.18
N TRP A 97 20.30 13.56 3.85
CA TRP A 97 19.77 14.46 4.88
C TRP A 97 20.71 14.61 6.07
N ASN A 98 21.31 13.51 6.56
CA ASN A 98 22.24 13.58 7.67
C ASN A 98 23.55 14.29 7.30
N VAL A 99 24.02 14.17 6.06
CA VAL A 99 25.18 14.94 5.55
C VAL A 99 24.84 16.42 5.46
N ALA A 100 23.67 16.78 4.91
CA ALA A 100 23.23 18.19 4.85
C ALA A 100 23.19 18.83 6.24
N LYS A 101 22.61 18.15 7.24
CA LYS A 101 22.57 18.62 8.64
C LYS A 101 23.95 18.76 9.29
N ALA A 102 24.90 17.89 8.95
CA ALA A 102 26.23 17.88 9.54
C ALA A 102 27.15 18.97 8.98
N TYR A 103 26.83 19.49 7.79
CA TYR A 103 27.64 20.44 7.04
C TYR A 103 26.82 21.62 6.51
N PRO A 104 26.13 22.39 7.38
CA PRO A 104 25.29 23.52 6.97
C PRO A 104 26.09 24.64 6.28
N GLU A 105 27.41 24.71 6.51
CA GLU A 105 28.30 25.65 5.82
C GLU A 105 28.56 25.30 4.35
N TYR A 106 28.30 24.04 3.95
CA TYR A 106 28.52 23.55 2.60
C TYR A 106 27.22 23.23 1.84
N TYR A 107 26.09 23.12 2.54
CA TYR A 107 24.83 22.76 1.91
C TYR A 107 23.66 23.51 2.55
N GLU A 108 23.06 24.41 1.78
CA GLU A 108 21.86 25.14 2.20
C GLU A 108 20.64 24.21 2.20
N HIS A 109 19.89 24.19 3.30
CA HIS A 109 18.66 23.42 3.40
C HIS A 109 17.67 24.04 4.41
N GLU A 110 16.37 23.80 4.19
CA GLU A 110 15.34 24.12 5.17
C GLU A 110 15.34 23.11 6.32
N LYS A 111 14.66 23.43 7.42
CA LYS A 111 14.46 22.50 8.55
C LYS A 111 13.44 21.42 8.18
N LEU A 112 13.47 20.30 8.90
CA LEU A 112 12.43 19.27 8.81
C LEU A 112 11.06 19.90 9.14
N PRO A 113 10.05 19.82 8.24
CA PRO A 113 8.72 20.36 8.51
C PRO A 113 7.98 19.49 9.53
N ASP A 114 6.97 20.07 10.16
CA ASP A 114 6.10 19.33 11.10
C ASP A 114 5.08 18.50 10.32
N VAL A 115 5.21 17.16 10.39
CA VAL A 115 4.32 16.21 9.71
C VAL A 115 3.81 15.22 10.74
N THR A 116 2.49 15.12 10.86
CA THR A 116 1.83 14.15 11.74
C THR A 116 1.35 12.96 10.93
N PHE A 117 1.66 11.75 11.40
CA PHE A 117 1.32 10.49 10.77
C PHE A 117 0.86 9.50 11.84
N GLY A 118 -0.40 9.07 11.81
CA GLY A 118 -0.96 8.17 12.83
C GLY A 118 -0.89 8.76 14.25
N GLY A 119 -1.13 10.06 14.38
CA GLY A 119 -1.00 10.79 15.66
C GLY A 119 0.44 11.02 16.12
N PHE A 120 1.45 10.62 15.34
CA PHE A 120 2.87 10.73 15.68
C PHE A 120 3.57 11.76 14.79
N LYS A 121 4.38 12.64 15.39
CA LYS A 121 5.23 13.57 14.63
C LYS A 121 6.43 12.82 14.03
N VAL A 122 6.53 12.77 12.70
CA VAL A 122 7.61 12.07 11.99
C VAL A 122 8.97 12.62 12.42
N ARG A 123 9.92 11.73 12.70
CA ARG A 123 11.28 12.08 13.18
C ARG A 123 12.34 11.77 12.13
N ASP A 124 13.43 12.52 12.16
CA ASP A 124 14.62 12.31 11.32
C ASP A 124 15.81 11.71 12.10
N SER A 125 15.53 11.15 13.28
CA SER A 125 16.48 10.49 14.18
C SER A 125 16.91 9.11 13.69
N ASN A 126 16.14 8.51 12.78
CA ASN A 126 16.30 7.13 12.30
C ASN A 126 16.26 6.12 13.48
N GLU A 127 15.48 6.39 14.52
CA GLU A 127 15.50 5.60 15.76
C GLU A 127 14.74 4.29 15.68
N PHE A 128 13.66 4.24 14.89
CA PHE A 128 12.85 3.05 14.72
C PHE A 128 13.56 2.03 13.82
N LYS A 129 13.63 0.78 14.28
CA LYS A 129 14.35 -0.31 13.62
C LYS A 129 13.40 -1.44 13.22
N PHE A 130 13.51 -1.84 11.95
CA PHE A 130 12.65 -2.85 11.35
C PHE A 130 13.49 -4.01 10.83
N LYS A 131 13.02 -5.24 11.08
CA LYS A 131 13.66 -6.47 10.61
C LYS A 131 13.12 -6.82 9.22
N THR A 132 13.96 -6.94 8.20
CA THR A 132 13.51 -7.37 6.86
C THR A 132 13.46 -8.89 6.70
N ASN A 133 14.01 -9.63 7.66
CA ASN A 133 14.08 -11.09 7.66
C ASN A 133 12.95 -11.78 8.47
N VAL A 134 11.98 -11.03 8.99
CA VAL A 134 10.75 -11.57 9.61
C VAL A 134 9.56 -11.13 8.77
N GLN A 135 8.80 -12.09 8.26
CA GLN A 135 7.74 -11.86 7.27
C GLN A 135 6.50 -12.64 7.68
N THR A 136 5.35 -11.98 7.71
CA THR A 136 4.07 -12.55 8.08
C THR A 136 3.08 -12.35 6.93
N SER A 137 2.43 -13.41 6.49
CA SER A 137 1.36 -13.38 5.49
C SER A 137 0.09 -14.01 6.08
N ILE A 138 -1.05 -13.83 5.41
CA ILE A 138 -2.35 -14.32 5.87
C ILE A 138 -3.01 -15.10 4.74
N TRP A 139 -3.68 -16.22 5.07
CA TRP A 139 -4.55 -16.92 4.13
C TRP A 139 -5.75 -17.54 4.85
N PHE A 140 -6.95 -17.05 4.52
CA PHE A 140 -8.22 -17.63 4.95
C PHE A 140 -8.89 -18.28 3.75
N SER A 141 -9.03 -19.61 3.78
CA SER A 141 -9.69 -20.32 2.68
C SER A 141 -11.20 -20.17 2.75
N ILE A 142 -11.83 -19.91 1.59
CA ILE A 142 -13.28 -19.98 1.42
C ILE A 142 -13.75 -21.36 0.94
N LYS A 143 -12.82 -22.31 0.78
CA LYS A 143 -13.07 -23.69 0.34
C LYS A 143 -12.56 -24.67 1.41
N PRO A 144 -13.43 -25.30 2.20
CA PRO A 144 -13.02 -26.12 3.34
C PRO A 144 -12.07 -27.28 3.00
N GLU A 145 -12.15 -27.79 1.79
CA GLU A 145 -11.32 -28.87 1.26
C GLU A 145 -9.95 -28.43 0.74
N LEU A 146 -9.71 -27.12 0.60
CA LEU A 146 -8.49 -26.57 0.04
C LEU A 146 -7.82 -25.62 1.04
N PHE A 147 -6.74 -26.07 1.69
CA PHE A 147 -6.05 -25.23 2.67
C PHE A 147 -5.44 -23.97 2.05
N MET A 148 -4.92 -24.08 0.82
CA MET A 148 -4.30 -23.00 0.06
C MET A 148 -4.19 -23.40 -1.41
N PRO A 149 -4.51 -22.54 -2.39
CA PRO A 149 -4.29 -22.83 -3.80
C PRO A 149 -2.80 -22.91 -4.15
N SER A 150 -2.49 -23.54 -5.29
CA SER A 150 -1.11 -23.75 -5.75
C SER A 150 -0.33 -22.45 -5.92
N LYS A 151 -0.95 -21.39 -6.47
CA LYS A 151 -0.30 -20.07 -6.65
C LYS A 151 0.35 -19.58 -5.36
N GLN A 152 -0.39 -19.60 -4.26
CA GLN A 152 0.07 -19.12 -2.96
C GLN A 152 1.07 -20.08 -2.31
N GLN A 153 0.88 -21.39 -2.45
CA GLN A 153 1.87 -22.38 -1.98
C GLN A 153 3.23 -22.18 -2.66
N GLU A 154 3.23 -21.99 -3.99
CA GLU A 154 4.45 -21.75 -4.76
C GLU A 154 5.11 -20.41 -4.43
N ALA A 155 4.34 -19.36 -4.12
CA ALA A 155 4.90 -18.09 -3.66
C ALA A 155 5.67 -18.24 -2.34
N LEU A 156 5.10 -18.98 -1.37
CA LEU A 156 5.78 -19.26 -0.10
C LEU A 156 7.02 -20.14 -0.26
N LYS A 157 6.95 -21.17 -1.13
CA LYS A 157 8.13 -22.00 -1.47
C LYS A 157 9.24 -21.16 -2.07
N ARG A 158 8.94 -20.34 -3.09
CA ARG A 158 9.94 -19.46 -3.72
C ARG A 158 10.63 -18.55 -2.69
N ARG A 159 9.87 -17.94 -1.78
CA ARG A 159 10.44 -17.12 -0.70
C ARG A 159 11.33 -17.92 0.25
N ARG A 160 10.89 -19.11 0.69
CA ARG A 160 11.65 -20.00 1.58
C ARG A 160 12.95 -20.50 0.93
N GLU A 161 12.88 -20.93 -0.32
CA GLU A 161 14.03 -21.49 -1.06
C GLU A 161 15.08 -20.41 -1.37
N GLN A 162 14.65 -19.21 -1.77
CA GLN A 162 15.56 -18.09 -2.02
C GLN A 162 16.17 -17.54 -0.72
N TYR A 163 15.41 -17.55 0.38
CA TYR A 163 15.81 -16.92 1.64
C TYR A 163 15.62 -17.87 2.84
N PRO A 164 16.45 -18.92 2.96
CA PRO A 164 16.30 -19.92 4.02
C PRO A 164 16.46 -19.35 5.43
N GLY A 165 17.21 -18.25 5.58
CA GLY A 165 17.42 -17.56 6.87
C GLY A 165 16.27 -16.68 7.35
N CYS A 166 15.23 -16.45 6.54
CA CYS A 166 14.09 -15.62 6.96
C CYS A 166 13.08 -16.41 7.80
N LYS A 167 12.45 -15.75 8.77
CA LYS A 167 11.31 -16.28 9.53
C LYS A 167 10.03 -15.96 8.77
N ILE A 168 9.35 -17.00 8.29
CA ILE A 168 8.05 -16.88 7.63
C ILE A 168 6.96 -17.31 8.62
N ARG A 169 6.01 -16.42 8.87
CA ARG A 169 4.82 -16.65 9.69
C ARG A 169 3.59 -16.65 8.77
N LEU A 170 2.63 -17.51 9.05
CA LEU A 170 1.39 -17.58 8.28
C LEU A 170 0.20 -17.66 9.24
N ILE A 171 -0.68 -16.67 9.16
CA ILE A 171 -1.96 -16.68 9.88
C ILE A 171 -3.01 -17.36 9.00
N TYR A 172 -3.75 -18.29 9.59
CA TYR A 172 -4.85 -19.00 8.95
C TYR A 172 -5.98 -19.23 9.96
N SER A 173 -7.11 -19.81 9.53
CA SER A 173 -8.19 -20.25 10.41
C SER A 173 -8.39 -21.76 10.25
N SER A 174 -8.32 -22.50 11.34
CA SER A 174 -8.53 -23.95 11.29
C SER A 174 -10.01 -24.33 11.16
N SER A 175 -10.93 -23.51 11.68
CA SER A 175 -12.37 -23.70 11.57
C SER A 175 -12.92 -23.59 10.15
N LEU A 176 -12.23 -22.84 9.28
CA LEU A 176 -12.57 -22.76 7.85
C LEU A 176 -12.15 -23.99 7.04
N LEU A 177 -11.39 -24.91 7.63
CA LEU A 177 -10.82 -26.06 6.92
C LEU A 177 -11.39 -27.37 7.47
N ASN A 178 -11.64 -28.32 6.57
CA ASN A 178 -11.97 -29.67 6.98
C ASN A 178 -10.75 -30.38 7.62
N PRO A 179 -10.93 -31.54 8.28
CA PRO A 179 -9.82 -32.22 8.97
C PRO A 179 -8.63 -32.58 8.08
N GLU A 180 -8.87 -32.91 6.80
CA GLU A 180 -7.80 -33.25 5.87
C GLU A 180 -7.01 -32.02 5.43
N ALA A 181 -7.69 -30.93 5.03
CA ALA A 181 -7.05 -29.67 4.69
C ALA A 181 -6.24 -29.10 5.87
N ASN A 182 -6.74 -29.26 7.11
CA ASN A 182 -5.98 -28.91 8.31
C ASN A 182 -4.69 -29.72 8.48
N ARG A 183 -4.73 -31.04 8.22
CA ARG A 183 -3.51 -31.87 8.22
C ARG A 183 -2.52 -31.42 7.15
N GLN A 184 -3.02 -31.10 5.96
CA GLN A 184 -2.20 -30.63 4.84
C GLN A 184 -1.55 -29.28 5.14
N MET A 185 -2.29 -28.31 5.71
CA MET A 185 -1.74 -27.02 6.16
C MET A 185 -0.57 -27.21 7.13
N LYS A 186 -0.76 -28.03 8.17
CA LYS A 186 0.27 -28.32 9.17
C LYS A 186 1.49 -29.02 8.55
N ALA A 187 1.27 -29.99 7.66
CA ALA A 187 2.33 -30.70 6.95
C ALA A 187 3.12 -29.77 6.02
N PHE A 188 2.43 -28.91 5.26
CA PHE A 188 3.05 -27.92 4.38
C PHE A 188 3.91 -26.94 5.17
N ALA A 189 3.35 -26.35 6.23
CA ALA A 189 4.08 -25.38 7.05
C ALA A 189 5.31 -26.01 7.72
N LYS A 190 5.20 -27.23 8.25
CA LYS A 190 6.34 -27.96 8.80
C LYS A 190 7.42 -28.21 7.74
N LYS A 191 7.04 -28.63 6.54
CA LYS A 191 7.98 -28.88 5.43
C LYS A 191 8.70 -27.61 4.98
N GLN A 192 8.00 -26.47 4.97
CA GLN A 192 8.53 -25.18 4.53
C GLN A 192 9.12 -24.34 5.67
N ASN A 193 9.24 -24.89 6.89
CA ASN A 193 9.67 -24.15 8.08
C ASN A 193 8.91 -22.83 8.28
N ILE A 194 7.58 -22.89 8.22
CA ILE A 194 6.67 -21.77 8.42
C ILE A 194 6.04 -21.89 9.81
N SER A 195 6.06 -20.79 10.57
CA SER A 195 5.34 -20.71 11.84
C SER A 195 3.87 -20.42 11.59
N LEU A 196 2.99 -21.41 11.82
CA LEU A 196 1.54 -21.23 11.72
C LEU A 196 0.99 -20.52 12.95
N ILE A 197 0.02 -19.64 12.71
CA ILE A 197 -0.79 -18.97 13.73
C ILE A 197 -2.25 -19.21 13.36
N ASP A 198 -2.98 -19.87 14.25
CA ASP A 198 -4.41 -20.10 14.06
C ASP A 198 -5.19 -18.94 14.70
N ILE A 199 -5.89 -18.16 13.87
CA ILE A 199 -6.65 -16.99 14.30
C ILE A 199 -7.75 -17.37 15.31
N ASP A 200 -8.23 -18.61 15.28
CA ASP A 200 -9.38 -19.05 16.07
C ASP A 200 -9.08 -19.12 17.59
N SER A 201 -7.80 -19.11 17.97
CA SER A 201 -7.36 -19.28 19.37
C SER A 201 -6.37 -18.22 19.85
N VAL A 202 -6.35 -17.06 19.19
CA VAL A 202 -5.48 -15.94 19.56
C VAL A 202 -5.96 -15.32 20.88
N LYS A 203 -5.02 -15.10 21.80
CA LYS A 203 -5.25 -14.33 23.02
C LYS A 203 -4.91 -12.87 22.76
N THR A 204 -5.93 -12.02 22.73
CA THR A 204 -5.82 -10.57 22.52
C THR A 204 -7.05 -9.89 23.11
N ASP A 205 -6.85 -8.67 23.60
CA ASP A 205 -7.94 -7.78 24.05
C ASP A 205 -8.34 -6.78 22.96
N SER A 206 -7.78 -6.88 21.76
CA SER A 206 -8.06 -5.96 20.65
C SER A 206 -9.55 -5.97 20.26
N PRO A 207 -10.17 -4.79 20.04
CA PRO A 207 -11.56 -4.69 19.59
C PRO A 207 -11.78 -5.24 18.18
N LEU A 208 -10.70 -5.46 17.41
CA LEU A 208 -10.77 -6.00 16.05
C LEU A 208 -10.94 -7.52 16.03
N TYR A 209 -10.57 -8.22 17.10
CA TYR A 209 -10.60 -9.68 17.12
C TYR A 209 -12.01 -10.27 16.95
N PRO A 210 -13.06 -9.74 17.64
CA PRO A 210 -14.43 -10.14 17.36
C PRO A 210 -14.87 -9.87 15.91
N LEU A 211 -14.44 -8.75 15.32
CA LEU A 211 -14.79 -8.35 13.95
C LEU A 211 -14.18 -9.31 12.92
N ILE A 212 -12.92 -9.70 13.10
CA ILE A 212 -12.27 -10.72 12.26
C ILE A 212 -13.04 -12.04 12.30
N LYS A 213 -13.40 -12.50 13.50
CA LYS A 213 -14.17 -13.74 13.64
C LYS A 213 -15.55 -13.63 12.99
N ALA A 214 -16.19 -12.47 13.08
CA ALA A 214 -17.48 -12.22 12.43
C ALA A 214 -17.35 -12.20 10.89
N GLU A 215 -16.31 -11.58 10.33
CA GLU A 215 -16.02 -11.61 8.90
C GLU A 215 -15.86 -13.05 8.38
N LEU A 216 -15.12 -13.89 9.11
CA LEU A 216 -14.90 -15.29 8.71
C LEU A 216 -16.13 -16.18 8.94
N ALA A 217 -16.89 -15.96 10.02
CA ALA A 217 -18.10 -16.72 10.31
C ALA A 217 -19.24 -16.44 9.33
N ASN A 218 -19.26 -15.24 8.73
CA ASN A 218 -20.29 -14.80 7.78
C ASN A 218 -19.87 -14.98 6.31
N LEU A 219 -18.86 -15.79 5.99
CA LEU A 219 -18.54 -16.13 4.59
C LEU A 219 -19.77 -16.74 3.91
N GLY A 220 -20.19 -16.14 2.78
CA GLY A 220 -21.45 -16.47 2.08
C GLY A 220 -22.67 -15.64 2.51
N MET A 221 -22.57 -14.95 3.65
CA MET A 221 -23.58 -14.05 4.23
C MET A 221 -23.04 -12.61 4.35
N GLY A 222 -22.15 -12.20 3.44
CA GLY A 222 -21.55 -10.85 3.40
C GLY A 222 -20.21 -10.70 4.14
N GLY A 223 -19.75 -11.72 4.85
CA GLY A 223 -18.39 -11.79 5.36
C GLY A 223 -17.36 -11.91 4.23
N ASN A 224 -16.16 -11.36 4.45
CA ASN A 224 -15.11 -11.30 3.43
C ASN A 224 -13.71 -11.68 3.97
N PRO A 225 -12.98 -12.60 3.31
CA PRO A 225 -11.69 -13.06 3.80
C PRO A 225 -10.57 -12.01 3.66
N ALA A 226 -10.67 -11.08 2.70
CA ALA A 226 -9.71 -9.98 2.57
C ALA A 226 -9.90 -8.97 3.70
N ALA A 227 -11.16 -8.64 4.04
CA ALA A 227 -11.46 -7.77 5.17
C ALA A 227 -10.96 -8.35 6.50
N ALA A 228 -11.15 -9.66 6.73
CA ALA A 228 -10.56 -10.34 7.88
C ALA A 228 -9.02 -10.25 7.90
N SER A 229 -8.37 -10.41 6.73
CA SER A 229 -6.92 -10.26 6.58
C SER A 229 -6.45 -8.83 6.88
N ASP A 230 -7.17 -7.82 6.40
CA ASP A 230 -6.85 -6.41 6.62
C ASP A 230 -6.84 -6.08 8.12
N LEU A 231 -7.89 -6.50 8.85
CA LEU A 231 -8.03 -6.26 10.28
C LEU A 231 -6.94 -6.93 11.13
N CYS A 232 -6.49 -8.13 10.74
CA CYS A 232 -5.43 -8.85 11.46
C CYS A 232 -4.14 -8.03 11.60
N ARG A 233 -3.85 -7.18 10.59
CA ARG A 233 -2.61 -6.38 10.50
C ARG A 233 -2.48 -5.37 11.64
N TRP A 234 -3.58 -5.08 12.35
CA TRP A 234 -3.65 -4.05 13.40
C TRP A 234 -3.86 -4.64 14.80
N ILE A 235 -3.59 -5.93 14.99
CA ILE A 235 -3.60 -6.59 16.30
C ILE A 235 -2.14 -6.79 16.78
N PRO A 236 -1.74 -6.19 17.92
CA PRO A 236 -0.35 -6.19 18.37
C PRO A 236 0.18 -7.58 18.76
N GLU A 237 -0.68 -8.51 19.19
CA GLU A 237 -0.27 -9.90 19.46
C GLU A 237 0.02 -10.71 18.18
N LEU A 238 -0.48 -10.25 17.03
CA LEU A 238 -0.20 -10.84 15.72
C LEU A 238 1.00 -10.17 15.04
N PHE A 239 1.10 -8.85 15.12
CA PHE A 239 2.13 -8.06 14.45
C PHE A 239 2.80 -7.10 15.44
N ASN A 240 4.10 -7.32 15.68
CA ASN A 240 4.91 -6.51 16.59
C ASN A 240 6.38 -6.37 16.15
N GLU A 241 6.77 -7.07 15.08
CA GLU A 241 8.09 -6.96 14.46
C GLU A 241 8.02 -7.41 13.00
N GLY A 242 8.97 -6.95 12.20
CA GLY A 242 9.14 -7.41 10.83
C GLY A 242 8.12 -6.81 9.88
N PHE A 243 7.68 -7.60 8.89
CA PHE A 243 6.74 -7.14 7.88
C PHE A 243 5.47 -7.98 7.84
N TYR A 244 4.35 -7.31 7.63
CA TYR A 244 3.25 -7.90 6.87
C TYR A 244 3.56 -7.79 5.39
N VAL A 245 3.32 -8.88 4.66
CA VAL A 245 3.33 -8.88 3.19
C VAL A 245 2.20 -9.74 2.64
N ASP A 246 1.52 -9.25 1.60
CA ASP A 246 0.62 -10.06 0.79
C ASP A 246 1.32 -11.35 0.35
N ILE A 247 0.58 -12.46 0.36
CA ILE A 247 1.18 -13.80 0.32
C ILE A 247 1.97 -14.07 -0.97
N ASP A 248 1.59 -13.44 -2.07
CA ASP A 248 2.14 -13.63 -3.40
C ASP A 248 3.14 -12.56 -3.85
N LEU A 249 3.49 -11.60 -2.99
CA LEU A 249 4.50 -10.59 -3.34
C LEU A 249 5.88 -11.24 -3.59
N PRO A 250 6.50 -10.98 -4.75
CA PRO A 250 7.88 -11.37 -5.01
C PRO A 250 8.86 -10.62 -4.09
N VAL A 251 10.04 -11.22 -3.93
CA VAL A 251 11.19 -10.57 -3.29
C VAL A 251 12.19 -10.17 -4.36
N ASP A 252 12.55 -8.89 -4.40
CA ASP A 252 13.66 -8.38 -5.20
C ASP A 252 14.98 -8.62 -4.46
N SER A 253 15.78 -9.56 -4.97
CA SER A 253 17.06 -9.93 -4.36
C SER A 253 18.08 -8.80 -4.34
N SER A 254 17.96 -7.82 -5.26
CA SER A 254 18.86 -6.67 -5.33
C SER A 254 18.65 -5.66 -4.20
N LYS A 255 17.46 -5.67 -3.57
CA LYS A 255 17.07 -4.76 -2.48
C LYS A 255 17.36 -5.33 -1.08
N ILE A 256 17.98 -6.50 -0.98
CA ILE A 256 18.24 -7.12 0.32
C ILE A 256 19.41 -6.42 1.01
N VAL A 257 19.10 -5.83 2.15
CA VAL A 257 20.11 -5.25 3.04
C VAL A 257 20.83 -6.36 3.81
N GLU A 258 22.15 -6.43 3.71
CA GLU A 258 23.00 -7.47 4.33
C GLU A 258 22.79 -7.58 5.85
N GLY A 259 22.59 -6.44 6.53
CA GLY A 259 22.30 -6.40 7.98
C GLY A 259 20.87 -6.76 8.37
N HIS A 260 19.99 -7.04 7.39
CA HIS A 260 18.56 -7.33 7.58
C HIS A 260 17.80 -6.32 8.44
N GLN A 261 18.28 -5.07 8.49
CA GLN A 261 17.71 -3.99 9.26
C GLN A 261 17.60 -2.74 8.39
N ILE A 262 16.46 -2.07 8.51
CA ILE A 262 16.22 -0.73 7.97
C ILE A 262 15.70 0.17 9.10
N THR A 263 15.65 1.48 8.84
CA THR A 263 15.11 2.45 9.79
C THR A 263 13.94 3.24 9.23
N GLY A 264 13.24 3.95 10.12
CA GLY A 264 12.16 4.88 9.76
C GLY A 264 12.04 6.02 10.76
N GLY A 265 11.23 7.02 10.40
CA GLY A 265 10.88 8.16 11.25
C GLY A 265 9.56 7.98 12.01
N VAL A 266 8.88 6.86 11.79
CA VAL A 266 7.64 6.42 12.44
C VAL A 266 7.78 4.94 12.82
N PRO A 267 7.05 4.45 13.83
CA PRO A 267 7.13 3.05 14.26
C PRO A 267 6.42 2.05 13.33
N ILE A 268 5.54 2.52 12.44
CA ILE A 268 4.87 1.70 11.42
C ILE A 268 5.03 2.39 10.07
N MET A 269 5.54 1.66 9.08
CA MET A 269 5.74 2.14 7.70
C MET A 269 4.84 1.36 6.74
N LEU A 270 4.38 1.98 5.67
CA LEU A 270 3.48 1.38 4.68
C LEU A 270 4.05 1.47 3.27
N ASN A 271 3.48 0.73 2.32
CA ASN A 271 3.71 0.97 0.89
C ASN A 271 3.18 2.37 0.53
N MET A 272 4.03 3.22 -0.03
CA MET A 272 3.67 4.60 -0.37
C MET A 272 4.05 5.01 -1.79
N GLY A 273 3.29 5.97 -2.31
CA GLY A 273 3.55 6.66 -3.57
C GLY A 273 2.91 8.04 -3.55
N SER A 274 2.89 8.74 -4.68
CA SER A 274 2.13 9.98 -4.78
C SER A 274 1.65 10.27 -6.19
N ILE A 275 0.49 10.93 -6.27
CA ILE A 275 -0.16 11.33 -7.50
C ILE A 275 -0.07 12.84 -7.65
N ILE A 276 0.43 13.28 -8.80
CA ILE A 276 0.42 14.67 -9.22
C ILE A 276 -0.87 14.94 -9.98
N SER A 277 -1.70 15.82 -9.43
CA SER A 277 -3.01 16.16 -9.97
C SER A 277 -2.91 16.91 -11.30
N GLU A 278 -4.05 17.03 -11.99
CA GLU A 278 -4.20 18.11 -12.97
C GLU A 278 -4.20 19.49 -12.28
N PRO A 279 -3.91 20.58 -13.02
CA PRO A 279 -3.90 21.92 -12.46
C PRO A 279 -5.26 22.29 -11.84
N ILE A 280 -5.24 22.84 -10.62
CA ILE A 280 -6.44 23.25 -9.90
C ILE A 280 -6.47 24.77 -9.69
N ALA A 281 -7.69 25.30 -9.52
CA ALA A 281 -7.93 26.68 -9.14
C ALA A 281 -7.36 27.01 -7.74
N PRO A 282 -7.11 28.29 -7.42
CA PRO A 282 -7.21 29.46 -8.30
C PRO A 282 -5.93 29.72 -9.11
N HIS A 283 -4.81 29.09 -8.76
CA HIS A 283 -3.49 29.44 -9.32
C HIS A 283 -3.06 28.53 -10.48
N HIS A 284 -3.91 27.62 -10.94
CA HIS A 284 -3.58 26.63 -11.96
C HIS A 284 -2.30 25.85 -11.62
N ARG A 285 -2.13 25.54 -10.32
CA ARG A 285 -1.01 24.73 -9.81
C ARG A 285 -1.46 23.29 -9.63
N ARG A 286 -0.52 22.36 -9.79
CA ARG A 286 -0.75 20.94 -9.49
C ARG A 286 -0.57 20.69 -7.98
N GLN A 287 -1.31 19.74 -7.45
CA GLN A 287 -1.10 19.21 -6.10
C GLN A 287 -0.39 17.86 -6.18
N GLU A 288 0.34 17.54 -5.14
CA GLU A 288 0.89 16.22 -4.89
C GLU A 288 0.14 15.61 -3.70
N ALA A 289 -0.57 14.52 -3.95
CA ALA A 289 -1.30 13.75 -2.95
C ALA A 289 -0.59 12.42 -2.72
N VAL A 290 -0.15 12.16 -1.48
CA VAL A 290 0.45 10.87 -1.12
C VAL A 290 -0.66 9.81 -1.12
N CYS A 291 -0.38 8.66 -1.72
CA CYS A 291 -1.23 7.47 -1.68
C CYS A 291 -0.52 6.35 -0.92
N MET A 292 -1.30 5.48 -0.29
CA MET A 292 -0.78 4.40 0.56
C MET A 292 -1.49 3.08 0.26
N ASN A 293 -0.79 1.97 0.44
CA ASN A 293 -1.36 0.62 0.38
C ASN A 293 -0.91 -0.23 1.58
N THR A 294 -1.65 -1.29 1.85
CA THR A 294 -1.49 -2.15 3.03
C THR A 294 -0.97 -3.55 2.69
N ASP A 295 -0.54 -3.77 1.45
CA ASP A 295 0.10 -5.02 1.00
C ASP A 295 1.52 -5.20 1.53
N ILE A 296 2.20 -4.12 1.91
CA ILE A 296 3.50 -4.11 2.60
C ILE A 296 3.40 -3.17 3.82
N ILE A 297 3.57 -3.72 5.03
CA ILE A 297 3.61 -2.93 6.27
C ILE A 297 4.80 -3.39 7.10
N ALA A 298 5.63 -2.45 7.56
CA ALA A 298 6.75 -2.73 8.45
C ALA A 298 6.41 -2.30 9.89
N TYR A 299 6.74 -3.15 10.86
CA TYR A 299 6.51 -2.92 12.29
C TYR A 299 7.85 -2.81 13.03
N ALA A 300 8.07 -1.69 13.71
CA ALA A 300 9.30 -1.46 14.47
C ALA A 300 9.29 -2.30 15.75
N ASN A 301 10.48 -2.71 16.19
CA ASN A 301 10.67 -3.32 17.51
C ASN A 301 10.70 -2.22 18.58
N ASP A 302 9.58 -1.53 18.77
CA ASP A 302 9.44 -0.38 19.65
C ASP A 302 8.05 -0.34 20.27
N ARG A 303 7.93 0.26 21.47
CA ARG A 303 6.65 0.41 22.18
C ARG A 303 5.67 1.33 21.45
N GLU A 304 6.18 2.32 20.71
CA GLU A 304 5.35 3.27 19.96
C GLU A 304 4.62 2.57 18.81
N THR A 305 5.08 1.38 18.39
CA THR A 305 4.38 0.53 17.42
C THR A 305 2.99 0.16 17.93
N GLN A 306 2.87 -0.30 19.18
CA GLN A 306 1.56 -0.65 19.75
C GLN A 306 0.66 0.59 19.87
N VAL A 307 1.20 1.73 20.30
CA VAL A 307 0.45 3.00 20.43
C VAL A 307 -0.15 3.44 19.09
N MET A 308 0.62 3.37 18.01
CA MET A 308 0.12 3.70 16.68
C MET A 308 -0.90 2.66 16.18
N MET A 309 -0.67 1.37 16.43
CA MET A 309 -1.63 0.31 16.08
C MET A 309 -2.98 0.51 16.78
N ASP A 310 -2.99 0.87 18.06
CA ASP A 310 -4.22 1.09 18.82
C ASP A 310 -5.04 2.26 18.26
N THR A 311 -4.38 3.33 17.82
CA THR A 311 -5.05 4.47 17.17
C THR A 311 -5.79 4.02 15.91
N VAL A 312 -5.14 3.19 15.09
CA VAL A 312 -5.74 2.64 13.87
C VAL A 312 -6.85 1.64 14.20
N ALA A 313 -6.65 0.77 15.19
CA ALA A 313 -7.63 -0.22 15.60
C ALA A 313 -8.92 0.41 16.13
N LEU A 314 -8.82 1.51 16.90
CA LEU A 314 -9.99 2.27 17.35
C LEU A 314 -10.76 2.89 16.18
N HIS A 315 -10.05 3.42 15.18
CA HIS A 315 -10.69 3.96 13.97
C HIS A 315 -11.46 2.87 13.19
N LEU A 316 -10.81 1.73 12.95
CA LEU A 316 -11.44 0.58 12.28
C LEU A 316 -12.65 0.06 13.06
N LYS A 317 -12.56 -0.02 14.39
CA LYS A 317 -13.70 -0.38 15.23
C LYS A 317 -14.87 0.57 15.04
N ASN A 318 -14.63 1.88 15.03
CA ASN A 318 -15.67 2.89 14.81
C ASN A 318 -16.31 2.75 13.42
N ILE A 319 -15.53 2.44 12.37
CA ILE A 319 -16.08 2.21 11.02
C ILE A 319 -16.99 0.98 11.00
N TYR A 320 -16.60 -0.12 11.66
CA TYR A 320 -17.44 -1.32 11.71
C TYR A 320 -18.73 -1.12 12.53
N ASP A 321 -18.72 -0.21 13.51
CA ASP A 321 -19.89 0.14 14.30
C ASP A 321 -20.86 1.06 13.54
N ASP A 322 -20.34 1.96 12.72
CA ASP A 322 -21.11 2.83 11.82
C ASP A 322 -20.42 2.93 10.43
N PRO A 323 -20.71 2.00 9.50
CA PRO A 323 -20.06 1.98 8.20
C PRO A 323 -20.55 3.10 7.27
N TYR A 324 -21.69 3.71 7.54
CA TYR A 324 -22.35 4.66 6.65
C TYR A 324 -21.52 5.95 6.48
N THR A 325 -20.93 6.44 7.58
CA THR A 325 -20.03 7.60 7.56
C THR A 325 -18.81 7.37 6.66
N ALA A 326 -18.23 6.17 6.66
CA ALA A 326 -17.08 5.81 5.83
C ALA A 326 -17.47 5.63 4.35
N LEU A 327 -18.71 5.24 4.07
CA LEU A 327 -19.20 4.90 2.73
C LEU A 327 -19.95 6.05 2.02
N LYS A 328 -20.18 7.18 2.68
CA LYS A 328 -21.03 8.28 2.20
C LYS A 328 -20.69 8.83 0.80
N ASP A 329 -19.43 8.78 0.40
CA ASP A 329 -18.96 9.31 -0.89
C ASP A 329 -18.80 8.20 -1.96
N THR A 330 -19.26 6.98 -1.65
CA THR A 330 -19.16 5.81 -2.56
C THR A 330 -20.36 5.72 -3.51
N PRO A 331 -20.25 4.96 -4.62
CA PRO A 331 -21.38 4.75 -5.52
C PRO A 331 -22.62 4.15 -4.83
N LEU A 332 -22.42 3.28 -3.83
CA LEU A 332 -23.52 2.61 -3.14
C LEU A 332 -24.34 3.58 -2.28
N ALA A 333 -23.72 4.63 -1.74
CA ALA A 333 -24.41 5.64 -0.95
C ALA A 333 -25.48 6.42 -1.72
N GLN A 334 -25.49 6.34 -3.05
CA GLN A 334 -26.49 6.97 -3.92
C GLN A 334 -27.68 6.05 -4.23
N THR A 335 -27.79 4.89 -3.56
CA THR A 335 -28.84 3.90 -3.81
C THR A 335 -29.96 3.94 -2.78
N ALA A 336 -31.18 3.57 -3.20
CA ALA A 336 -32.29 3.43 -2.27
C ALA A 336 -32.06 2.33 -1.22
N PHE A 337 -31.35 1.25 -1.58
CA PHE A 337 -30.95 0.20 -0.64
C PHE A 337 -30.09 0.73 0.49
N PHE A 338 -29.05 1.52 0.18
CA PHE A 338 -28.16 2.08 1.20
C PHE A 338 -28.90 2.97 2.20
N ASN A 339 -29.76 3.85 1.72
CA ASN A 339 -30.55 4.75 2.58
C ASN A 339 -31.44 3.95 3.56
N ARG A 340 -32.12 2.91 3.07
CA ARG A 340 -32.91 2.02 3.93
C ARG A 340 -32.04 1.31 4.96
N CYS A 341 -30.89 0.79 4.54
CA CYS A 341 -29.96 0.12 5.46
C CYS A 341 -29.44 1.06 6.55
N GLU A 342 -29.15 2.32 6.21
CA GLU A 342 -28.73 3.36 7.17
C GLU A 342 -29.82 3.64 8.20
N GLU A 343 -31.06 3.86 7.75
CA GLU A 343 -32.22 4.08 8.62
C GLU A 343 -32.49 2.86 9.53
N GLU A 344 -32.29 1.66 9.01
CA GLU A 344 -32.51 0.41 9.73
C GLU A 344 -31.32 -0.03 10.61
N GLY A 345 -30.19 0.68 10.57
CA GLY A 345 -28.99 0.34 11.31
C GLY A 345 -28.39 -1.01 10.93
N LYS A 346 -28.43 -1.37 9.64
CA LYS A 346 -27.86 -2.63 9.14
C LYS A 346 -26.34 -2.64 9.26
N ASN A 347 -25.75 -3.81 9.52
CA ASN A 347 -24.30 -3.94 9.60
C ASN A 347 -23.66 -4.14 8.22
N ILE A 348 -22.31 -4.14 8.17
CA ILE A 348 -21.57 -4.26 6.91
C ILE A 348 -21.82 -5.59 6.17
N PHE A 349 -22.07 -6.68 6.89
CA PHE A 349 -22.33 -7.98 6.27
C PHE A 349 -23.66 -7.95 5.51
N GLU A 350 -24.69 -7.36 6.12
CA GLU A 350 -26.01 -7.19 5.51
C GLU A 350 -25.95 -6.27 4.28
N LEU A 351 -25.17 -5.18 4.33
CA LEU A 351 -24.92 -4.31 3.18
C LEU A 351 -24.29 -5.08 2.00
N ARG A 352 -23.20 -5.81 2.25
CA ARG A 352 -22.51 -6.60 1.22
C ARG A 352 -23.40 -7.69 0.65
N LYS A 353 -24.15 -8.38 1.53
CA LYS A 353 -25.03 -9.48 1.14
C LYS A 353 -26.20 -8.99 0.30
N GLY A 354 -26.87 -7.91 0.71
CA GLY A 354 -27.97 -7.32 -0.05
C GLY A 354 -27.53 -6.82 -1.42
N LEU A 355 -26.34 -6.21 -1.53
CA LEU A 355 -25.74 -5.86 -2.81
C LEU A 355 -25.49 -7.11 -3.68
N GLN A 356 -24.89 -8.16 -3.13
CA GLN A 356 -24.66 -9.40 -3.88
C GLN A 356 -25.97 -10.00 -4.39
N ASP A 357 -27.01 -10.03 -3.54
CA ASP A 357 -28.29 -10.65 -3.86
C ASP A 357 -29.04 -9.87 -4.94
N ALA A 358 -29.05 -8.53 -4.88
CA ALA A 358 -29.67 -7.69 -5.90
C ALA A 358 -29.09 -7.94 -7.30
N PHE A 359 -27.77 -8.11 -7.41
CA PHE A 359 -27.10 -8.39 -8.68
C PHE A 359 -27.14 -9.86 -9.11
N ARG A 360 -27.55 -10.77 -8.22
CA ARG A 360 -27.81 -12.20 -8.51
C ARG A 360 -29.28 -12.51 -8.77
N SER A 361 -30.17 -11.56 -8.54
CA SER A 361 -31.62 -11.71 -8.73
C SER A 361 -32.00 -12.10 -10.17
N ASP A 362 -31.17 -11.71 -11.15
CA ASP A 362 -31.53 -11.75 -12.57
C ASP A 362 -32.89 -11.07 -12.83
N SER A 363 -33.21 -10.00 -12.09
CA SER A 363 -34.43 -9.20 -12.23
C SER A 363 -34.15 -7.71 -12.31
N LEU A 364 -34.65 -7.08 -13.37
CA LEU A 364 -34.61 -5.63 -13.56
C LEU A 364 -35.48 -4.90 -12.54
N LEU A 365 -36.59 -5.50 -12.11
CA LEU A 365 -37.45 -4.94 -11.06
C LEU A 365 -36.77 -4.93 -9.69
N GLU A 366 -36.18 -6.05 -9.28
CA GLU A 366 -35.45 -6.11 -8.00
C GLU A 366 -34.25 -5.15 -8.01
N LEU A 367 -33.56 -5.07 -9.15
CA LEU A 367 -32.48 -4.11 -9.35
C LEU A 367 -32.97 -2.65 -9.26
N TYR A 368 -34.16 -2.34 -9.80
CA TYR A 368 -34.77 -1.02 -9.67
C TYR A 368 -35.03 -0.67 -8.20
N VAL A 369 -35.63 -1.57 -7.42
CA VAL A 369 -35.90 -1.37 -5.99
C VAL A 369 -34.61 -1.20 -5.18
N PHE A 370 -33.54 -1.89 -5.58
CA PHE A 370 -32.22 -1.77 -4.99
C PHE A 370 -31.57 -0.41 -5.29
N LEU A 371 -31.45 -0.06 -6.58
CA LEU A 371 -30.77 1.16 -7.02
C LEU A 371 -31.57 2.42 -6.65
N GLY A 372 -32.88 2.37 -6.77
CA GLY A 372 -33.75 3.54 -6.75
C GLY A 372 -33.65 4.36 -8.05
N PRO A 373 -34.56 5.34 -8.24
CA PRO A 373 -34.74 6.02 -9.51
C PRO A 373 -33.47 6.75 -9.98
N ALA A 374 -32.82 7.50 -9.09
CA ALA A 374 -31.65 8.31 -9.46
C ALA A 374 -30.48 7.45 -10.00
N LYS A 375 -30.13 6.36 -9.31
CA LYS A 375 -29.02 5.50 -9.74
C LYS A 375 -29.40 4.60 -10.91
N PHE A 376 -30.65 4.13 -10.99
CA PHE A 376 -31.15 3.40 -12.16
C PHE A 376 -31.08 4.25 -13.43
N LYS A 377 -31.46 5.53 -13.34
CA LYS A 377 -31.32 6.50 -14.42
C LYS A 377 -29.86 6.64 -14.88
N GLU A 378 -28.91 6.74 -13.95
CA GLU A 378 -27.49 6.86 -14.27
C GLU A 378 -26.97 5.59 -14.99
N VAL A 379 -27.26 4.40 -14.44
CA VAL A 379 -26.82 3.11 -15.00
C VAL A 379 -27.34 2.92 -16.42
N PHE A 380 -28.61 3.21 -16.67
CA PHE A 380 -29.25 2.99 -17.99
C PHE A 380 -29.29 4.23 -18.88
N LYS A 381 -28.62 5.32 -18.46
CA LYS A 381 -28.51 6.60 -19.18
C LYS A 381 -29.87 7.17 -19.64
N LEU A 382 -30.85 7.09 -18.74
CA LEU A 382 -32.21 7.57 -19.01
C LEU A 382 -32.31 9.09 -18.84
N LYS A 383 -33.25 9.71 -19.55
CA LYS A 383 -33.63 11.12 -19.36
C LYS A 383 -34.46 11.28 -18.08
N GLU A 384 -34.48 12.50 -17.55
CA GLU A 384 -35.26 12.83 -16.34
C GLU A 384 -36.76 12.48 -16.48
N THR A 385 -37.35 12.77 -17.63
CA THR A 385 -38.77 12.47 -17.88
C THR A 385 -39.05 10.97 -17.98
N GLN A 386 -38.08 10.18 -18.44
CA GLN A 386 -38.20 8.73 -18.61
C GLN A 386 -38.18 8.05 -17.24
N ILE A 387 -37.18 8.37 -16.41
CA ILE A 387 -37.12 7.79 -15.06
C ILE A 387 -38.32 8.21 -14.21
N LYS A 388 -38.80 9.45 -14.37
CA LYS A 388 -39.99 9.92 -13.66
C LYS A 388 -41.22 9.09 -14.02
N TYR A 389 -41.41 8.78 -15.31
CA TYR A 389 -42.54 7.95 -15.73
C TYR A 389 -42.45 6.55 -15.14
N ILE A 390 -41.26 5.94 -15.18
CA ILE A 390 -41.02 4.61 -14.61
C ILE A 390 -41.31 4.61 -13.10
N ASP A 391 -40.79 5.60 -12.35
CA ASP A 391 -40.98 5.72 -10.89
C ASP A 391 -42.45 5.94 -10.51
N ASP A 392 -43.17 6.80 -11.26
CA ASP A 392 -44.60 7.06 -11.03
C ASP A 392 -45.47 5.80 -11.22
N HIS A 393 -45.02 4.80 -12.00
CA HIS A 393 -45.79 3.60 -12.35
C HIS A 393 -45.14 2.27 -11.90
N ILE A 394 -44.02 2.31 -11.18
CA ILE A 394 -43.22 1.10 -10.88
C ILE A 394 -44.02 0.04 -10.11
N SER A 395 -44.97 0.45 -9.27
CA SER A 395 -45.84 -0.46 -8.52
C SER A 395 -46.80 -1.27 -9.39
N GLU A 396 -47.00 -0.86 -10.64
CA GLU A 396 -47.86 -1.51 -11.62
C GLU A 396 -47.06 -2.42 -12.56
N PHE A 397 -45.73 -2.27 -12.61
CA PHE A 397 -44.88 -2.96 -13.58
C PHE A 397 -44.60 -4.40 -13.15
N ASN A 398 -44.70 -5.32 -14.12
CA ASN A 398 -43.96 -6.57 -14.09
C ASN A 398 -42.60 -6.42 -14.80
N GLU A 399 -41.79 -7.48 -14.74
CA GLU A 399 -40.43 -7.50 -15.32
C GLU A 399 -40.40 -7.11 -16.80
N HIS A 400 -41.40 -7.57 -17.57
CA HIS A 400 -41.49 -7.30 -19.00
C HIS A 400 -41.92 -5.84 -19.27
N ASP A 401 -42.78 -5.26 -18.44
CA ASP A 401 -43.20 -3.85 -18.59
C ASP A 401 -41.99 -2.92 -18.44
N LEU A 402 -41.18 -3.12 -17.40
CA LEU A 402 -39.95 -2.35 -17.21
C LEU A 402 -38.98 -2.52 -18.38
N LEU A 403 -38.83 -3.74 -18.89
CA LEU A 403 -37.99 -4.02 -20.06
C LEU A 403 -38.48 -3.29 -21.32
N LEU A 404 -39.80 -3.26 -21.56
CA LEU A 404 -40.38 -2.52 -22.69
C LEU A 404 -40.07 -1.02 -22.62
N HIS A 405 -40.11 -0.45 -21.42
CA HIS A 405 -39.71 0.94 -21.20
C HIS A 405 -38.22 1.16 -21.49
N LEU A 406 -37.33 0.31 -21.01
CA LEU A 406 -35.89 0.40 -21.33
C LEU A 406 -35.61 0.32 -22.83
N ILE A 407 -36.28 -0.60 -23.53
CA ILE A 407 -36.18 -0.77 -24.99
C ILE A 407 -36.68 0.48 -25.73
N SER A 408 -37.78 1.08 -25.28
CA SER A 408 -38.31 2.31 -25.88
C SER A 408 -37.38 3.49 -25.63
N ASP A 409 -36.83 3.58 -24.42
CA ASP A 409 -36.14 4.77 -23.95
C ASP A 409 -34.68 4.85 -24.37
N ASN A 410 -33.99 3.71 -24.43
CA ASN A 410 -32.58 3.64 -24.79
C ASN A 410 -32.19 2.30 -25.45
N PRO A 411 -32.68 2.01 -26.66
CA PRO A 411 -32.32 0.79 -27.39
C PRO A 411 -30.86 0.81 -27.88
N SER A 412 -30.22 1.99 -27.95
CA SER A 412 -28.84 2.13 -28.40
C SER A 412 -27.81 1.50 -27.48
N GLU A 413 -28.05 1.46 -26.16
CA GLU A 413 -27.12 0.82 -25.21
C GLU A 413 -26.95 -0.67 -25.50
N ILE A 414 -27.97 -1.32 -26.06
CA ILE A 414 -27.93 -2.74 -26.44
C ILE A 414 -27.84 -2.95 -27.96
N ASN A 415 -27.31 -1.96 -28.69
CA ASN A 415 -27.13 -2.00 -30.16
C ASN A 415 -28.41 -2.36 -30.93
N GLN A 416 -29.58 -1.91 -30.43
CA GLN A 416 -30.89 -2.16 -31.03
C GLN A 416 -31.29 -3.65 -31.12
N HIS A 417 -30.66 -4.54 -30.33
CA HIS A 417 -31.04 -5.96 -30.23
C HIS A 417 -32.29 -6.17 -29.36
N THR A 418 -33.42 -5.63 -29.80
CA THR A 418 -34.64 -5.50 -29.00
C THR A 418 -35.77 -6.49 -29.35
N LEU A 419 -35.64 -7.24 -30.45
CA LEU A 419 -36.66 -8.18 -30.92
C LEU A 419 -36.71 -9.49 -30.12
N ASP A 420 -35.58 -9.87 -29.51
CA ASP A 420 -35.49 -11.00 -28.59
C ASP A 420 -35.42 -10.44 -27.17
N PHE A 421 -36.56 -10.48 -26.47
CA PHE A 421 -36.67 -9.94 -25.11
C PHE A 421 -35.77 -10.67 -24.10
N GLY A 422 -35.52 -11.97 -24.29
CA GLY A 422 -34.63 -12.72 -23.42
C GLY A 422 -33.20 -12.19 -23.55
N ARG A 423 -32.74 -11.99 -24.79
CA ARG A 423 -31.43 -11.39 -25.05
C ARG A 423 -31.34 -9.93 -24.61
N ALA A 424 -32.39 -9.13 -24.86
CA ALA A 424 -32.42 -7.73 -24.45
C ALA A 424 -32.29 -7.60 -22.92
N LYS A 425 -33.03 -8.42 -22.15
CA LYS A 425 -32.91 -8.47 -20.69
C LYS A 425 -31.47 -8.77 -20.25
N VAL A 426 -30.85 -9.82 -20.79
CA VAL A 426 -29.46 -10.19 -20.45
C VAL A 426 -28.52 -9.02 -20.72
N MET A 427 -28.63 -8.36 -21.86
CA MET A 427 -27.77 -7.22 -22.20
C MET A 427 -27.95 -6.03 -21.24
N TYR A 428 -29.17 -5.72 -20.79
CA TYR A 428 -29.39 -4.70 -19.75
C TYR A 428 -28.87 -5.14 -18.38
N MET A 429 -29.01 -6.41 -18.01
CA MET A 429 -28.41 -6.94 -16.78
C MET A 429 -26.88 -6.87 -16.82
N ASP A 430 -26.26 -7.13 -17.98
CA ASP A 430 -24.82 -7.02 -18.16
C ASP A 430 -24.35 -5.58 -17.98
N ILE A 431 -25.04 -4.59 -18.55
CA ILE A 431 -24.78 -3.16 -18.32
C ILE A 431 -24.79 -2.84 -16.83
N ALA A 432 -25.79 -3.32 -16.08
CA ALA A 432 -25.82 -3.11 -14.64
C ALA A 432 -24.61 -3.75 -13.93
N LYS A 433 -24.26 -5.00 -14.29
CA LYS A 433 -23.14 -5.74 -13.70
C LYS A 433 -21.78 -5.08 -13.93
N GLU A 434 -21.61 -4.26 -14.98
CA GLU A 434 -20.41 -3.43 -15.17
C GLU A 434 -20.12 -2.54 -13.94
N HIS A 435 -21.16 -2.13 -13.21
CA HIS A 435 -21.05 -1.28 -12.03
C HIS A 435 -20.85 -2.05 -10.72
N TYR A 436 -21.08 -3.37 -10.68
CA TYR A 436 -21.05 -4.16 -9.44
C TYR A 436 -19.73 -4.03 -8.67
N SER A 437 -18.60 -4.07 -9.39
CA SER A 437 -17.27 -3.90 -8.79
C SER A 437 -17.10 -2.52 -8.13
N ALA A 438 -17.66 -1.46 -8.73
CA ALA A 438 -17.61 -0.11 -8.17
C ALA A 438 -18.49 0.04 -6.92
N PHE A 439 -19.60 -0.70 -6.84
CA PHE A 439 -20.43 -0.75 -5.63
C PHE A 439 -19.79 -1.57 -4.51
N TYR A 440 -19.18 -2.72 -4.83
CA TYR A 440 -18.75 -3.68 -3.81
C TYR A 440 -17.38 -3.36 -3.22
N LYS A 441 -16.39 -2.97 -4.03
CA LYS A 441 -15.00 -2.79 -3.55
C LYS A 441 -14.87 -1.81 -2.37
N PRO A 442 -15.57 -0.66 -2.33
CA PRO A 442 -15.51 0.24 -1.18
C PRO A 442 -15.98 -0.39 0.13
N LEU A 443 -16.84 -1.40 0.10
CA LEU A 443 -17.30 -2.14 1.28
C LEU A 443 -16.20 -2.97 1.95
N VAL A 444 -15.02 -3.04 1.33
CA VAL A 444 -13.78 -3.56 1.92
C VAL A 444 -12.74 -2.44 2.02
N GLU A 445 -12.50 -1.72 0.92
CA GLU A 445 -11.42 -0.72 0.82
C GLU A 445 -11.55 0.45 1.81
N GLU A 446 -12.77 0.96 2.01
CA GLU A 446 -13.07 2.06 2.94
C GLU A 446 -13.48 1.56 4.35
N ILE A 447 -13.59 0.24 4.54
CA ILE A 447 -14.01 -0.38 5.80
C ILE A 447 -12.82 -0.94 6.58
N SER A 448 -11.97 -1.72 5.90
CA SER A 448 -10.80 -2.38 6.49
C SER A 448 -9.52 -2.15 5.70
N GLY A 449 -9.65 -1.87 4.41
CA GLY A 449 -8.55 -1.74 3.45
C GLY A 449 -7.85 -0.38 3.49
N PRO A 450 -7.08 -0.05 2.43
CA PRO A 450 -6.20 1.11 2.42
C PRO A 450 -6.91 2.45 2.59
N GLY A 451 -8.17 2.61 2.17
CA GLY A 451 -8.94 3.84 2.39
C GLY A 451 -9.20 4.11 3.87
N ALA A 452 -9.66 3.09 4.61
CA ALA A 452 -9.84 3.17 6.06
C ALA A 452 -8.52 3.49 6.79
N ILE A 453 -7.43 2.83 6.40
CA ILE A 453 -6.11 3.04 7.00
C ILE A 453 -5.56 4.45 6.68
N TYR A 454 -5.78 4.93 5.46
CA TYR A 454 -5.39 6.26 5.06
C TYR A 454 -6.05 7.34 5.93
N ASN A 455 -7.35 7.19 6.19
CA ASN A 455 -8.11 8.08 7.07
C ASN A 455 -7.70 7.93 8.54
N ALA A 456 -7.47 6.70 9.02
CA ALA A 456 -6.98 6.45 10.38
C ALA A 456 -5.63 7.14 10.67
N LEU A 457 -4.76 7.27 9.65
CA LEU A 457 -3.44 7.86 9.78
C LEU A 457 -3.41 9.38 9.57
N GLY A 458 -4.49 9.97 9.04
CA GLY A 458 -4.66 11.42 8.92
C GLY A 458 -5.50 11.92 7.74
N GLY A 459 -5.79 11.07 6.75
CA GLY A 459 -6.65 11.38 5.61
C GLY A 459 -6.06 12.35 4.58
N ALA A 460 -6.83 12.64 3.52
CA ALA A 460 -6.34 13.29 2.30
C ALA A 460 -5.85 14.72 2.54
N SER A 461 -6.51 15.47 3.42
CA SER A 461 -6.16 16.85 3.73
C SER A 461 -4.79 16.97 4.41
N ASN A 462 -4.39 15.98 5.22
CA ASN A 462 -3.08 15.93 5.86
C ASN A 462 -1.96 15.53 4.87
N PHE A 463 -2.29 14.74 3.86
CA PHE A 463 -1.32 14.12 2.95
C PHE A 463 -1.29 14.70 1.53
N THR A 464 -2.02 15.80 1.31
CA THR A 464 -2.04 16.51 0.03
C THR A 464 -1.49 17.92 0.18
N THR A 465 -0.52 18.26 -0.67
CA THR A 465 0.12 19.59 -0.66
C THR A 465 0.27 20.15 -2.06
N THR A 466 0.49 21.46 -2.20
CA THR A 466 0.86 22.04 -3.51
C THR A 466 2.18 21.42 -3.97
N HIS A 467 2.21 20.86 -5.18
CA HIS A 467 3.40 20.20 -5.69
C HIS A 467 4.56 21.20 -5.84
N ARG A 468 5.74 20.80 -5.36
CA ARG A 468 6.99 21.55 -5.47
C ARG A 468 8.08 20.59 -5.94
N ARG A 469 8.86 21.01 -6.92
CA ARG A 469 10.06 20.29 -7.37
C ARG A 469 11.29 21.03 -6.86
N SER A 470 12.17 20.32 -6.16
CA SER A 470 13.46 20.87 -5.75
C SER A 470 14.50 20.74 -6.87
N THR A 471 15.57 21.52 -6.75
CA THR A 471 16.81 21.38 -7.51
C THR A 471 17.78 20.49 -6.72
N GLY A 472 18.49 19.59 -7.39
CA GLY A 472 19.50 18.73 -6.76
C GLY A 472 18.94 17.50 -6.02
N PRO A 473 19.74 16.91 -5.11
CA PRO A 473 19.35 15.75 -4.31
C PRO A 473 18.03 15.96 -3.54
N MET A 474 17.25 14.89 -3.39
CA MET A 474 16.02 14.93 -2.59
C MET A 474 16.33 15.10 -1.11
N LEU A 475 15.66 16.05 -0.45
CA LEU A 475 15.67 16.23 1.01
C LEU A 475 14.24 16.28 1.58
N PRO A 476 14.05 15.88 2.85
CA PRO A 476 12.75 15.84 3.51
C PRO A 476 12.28 17.23 3.98
N THR A 477 12.20 18.21 3.08
CA THR A 477 11.85 19.61 3.40
C THR A 477 10.38 19.96 3.15
N THR A 478 9.60 19.05 2.56
CA THR A 478 8.15 19.19 2.40
C THR A 478 7.42 17.93 2.87
N PRO A 479 6.12 18.00 3.23
CA PRO A 479 5.42 16.84 3.80
C PRO A 479 5.48 15.56 2.95
N PRO A 480 5.27 15.58 1.62
CA PRO A 480 5.41 14.36 0.81
C PRO A 480 6.84 13.80 0.82
N ARG A 481 7.86 14.66 0.89
CA ARG A 481 9.27 14.23 0.96
C ARG A 481 9.62 13.64 2.33
N VAL A 482 9.06 14.17 3.42
CA VAL A 482 9.20 13.58 4.76
C VAL A 482 8.66 12.15 4.77
N LEU A 483 7.46 11.94 4.21
CA LEU A 483 6.84 10.61 4.15
C LEU A 483 7.65 9.66 3.24
N GLN A 484 8.08 10.12 2.07
CA GLN A 484 8.90 9.35 1.14
C GLN A 484 10.22 8.87 1.76
N VAL A 485 10.91 9.72 2.52
CA VAL A 485 12.22 9.40 3.09
C VAL A 485 12.09 8.52 4.35
N PHE A 486 11.08 8.77 5.18
CA PHE A 486 11.04 8.21 6.53
C PHE A 486 9.92 7.20 6.81
N CYS A 487 8.90 7.09 5.95
CA CYS A 487 7.68 6.34 6.25
C CYS A 487 7.35 5.23 5.23
N ASP A 488 8.11 5.11 4.14
CA ASP A 488 7.85 4.16 3.06
C ASP A 488 8.53 2.80 3.32
N ALA A 489 7.72 1.78 3.56
CA ALA A 489 8.14 0.39 3.74
C ALA A 489 8.46 -0.30 2.41
N HIS A 490 7.84 0.11 1.30
CA HIS A 490 8.06 -0.51 0.00
C HIS A 490 9.43 -0.13 -0.57
N ASP A 491 9.81 1.15 -0.49
CA ASP A 491 11.14 1.59 -0.96
C ASP A 491 12.27 0.90 -0.19
N LYS A 492 12.14 0.79 1.14
CA LYS A 492 13.17 0.20 2.01
C LYS A 492 13.12 -1.33 2.10
N GLY A 493 11.94 -1.92 1.89
CA GLY A 493 11.73 -3.36 1.93
C GLY A 493 12.14 -4.06 0.63
N PRO A 494 12.43 -5.37 0.69
CA PRO A 494 12.82 -6.15 -0.48
C PRO A 494 11.63 -6.69 -1.27
N PHE A 495 10.40 -6.19 -1.06
CA PHE A 495 9.19 -6.74 -1.66
C PHE A 495 8.72 -5.92 -2.84
N VAL A 496 8.23 -6.58 -3.88
CA VAL A 496 7.71 -5.95 -5.10
C VAL A 496 6.19 -5.80 -4.97
N SER A 497 5.68 -4.60 -5.26
CA SER A 497 4.26 -4.29 -5.29
C SER A 497 3.88 -3.64 -6.61
N ASP A 498 2.64 -3.85 -7.04
CA ASP A 498 2.01 -3.16 -8.16
C ASP A 498 0.66 -2.54 -7.82
N ASN A 499 0.36 -2.37 -6.52
CA ASN A 499 -0.96 -1.93 -6.04
C ASN A 499 -1.19 -0.42 -6.20
N ILE A 500 -0.14 0.41 -6.17
CA ILE A 500 -0.25 1.87 -6.22
C ILE A 500 0.77 2.48 -7.17
N ALA A 501 0.53 3.74 -7.53
CA ALA A 501 1.46 4.53 -8.33
C ALA A 501 2.79 4.73 -7.60
N ARG A 502 3.87 4.87 -8.36
CA ARG A 502 5.18 5.28 -7.80
C ARG A 502 5.12 6.71 -7.30
N TRP A 503 6.11 7.12 -6.51
CA TRP A 503 6.27 8.51 -6.10
C TRP A 503 6.32 9.48 -7.29
N GLN A 504 5.57 10.58 -7.16
CA GLN A 504 5.48 11.69 -8.11
C GLN A 504 4.95 11.31 -9.50
N THR A 505 4.01 10.37 -9.56
CA THR A 505 3.39 9.93 -10.83
C THR A 505 2.29 10.90 -11.26
N ASN A 506 2.24 11.29 -12.54
CA ASN A 506 1.15 12.13 -13.05
C ASN A 506 -0.16 11.33 -13.13
N VAL A 507 -1.29 11.95 -12.75
CA VAL A 507 -2.61 11.28 -12.72
C VAL A 507 -3.05 10.73 -14.08
N ARG A 508 -2.64 11.35 -15.19
CA ARG A 508 -2.93 10.88 -16.56
C ARG A 508 -2.16 9.63 -16.98
N GLU A 509 -1.13 9.24 -16.23
CA GLU A 509 -0.15 8.20 -16.59
C GLU A 509 0.14 7.28 -15.39
N LEU A 510 -0.88 6.89 -14.62
CA LEU A 510 -0.69 6.12 -13.38
C LEU A 510 0.04 4.79 -13.58
N GLY A 511 -0.18 4.11 -14.72
CA GLY A 511 0.49 2.83 -15.02
C GLY A 511 0.15 1.69 -14.04
N VAL A 512 -0.98 1.78 -13.32
CA VAL A 512 -1.46 0.76 -12.38
C VAL A 512 -2.52 -0.11 -13.05
N LEU A 513 -2.38 -1.43 -12.95
CA LEU A 513 -3.32 -2.37 -13.54
C LEU A 513 -4.54 -2.59 -12.61
N ASN A 514 -5.70 -2.08 -13.03
CA ASN A 514 -6.98 -2.36 -12.37
C ASN A 514 -7.50 -3.73 -12.78
N ARG A 515 -7.22 -4.77 -11.99
CA ARG A 515 -7.57 -6.16 -12.30
C ARG A 515 -9.08 -6.43 -12.13
N GLU A 516 -9.67 -7.10 -13.11
CA GLU A 516 -10.94 -7.82 -12.95
C GLU A 516 -10.73 -9.16 -12.24
N GLY A 517 -11.80 -9.75 -11.69
CA GLY A 517 -11.73 -11.08 -11.07
C GLY A 517 -10.92 -11.13 -9.76
N LEU A 518 -11.03 -10.10 -8.92
CA LEU A 518 -10.39 -10.06 -7.61
C LEU A 518 -10.83 -11.27 -6.76
N SER A 519 -9.89 -11.91 -6.07
CA SER A 519 -10.12 -13.17 -5.33
C SER A 519 -11.18 -13.09 -4.24
N TRP A 520 -11.47 -11.88 -3.77
CA TRP A 520 -12.39 -11.59 -2.67
C TRP A 520 -13.70 -10.95 -3.13
N LEU A 521 -13.86 -10.66 -4.42
CA LEU A 521 -15.12 -10.14 -4.97
C LEU A 521 -16.07 -11.32 -5.26
N PRO A 522 -17.21 -11.45 -4.56
CA PRO A 522 -18.14 -12.55 -4.81
C PRO A 522 -18.76 -12.43 -6.21
N SER A 523 -18.82 -13.52 -6.96
CA SER A 523 -19.43 -13.55 -8.30
C SER A 523 -20.93 -13.27 -8.26
N VAL A 524 -21.42 -12.63 -9.32
CA VAL A 524 -22.85 -12.30 -9.56
C VAL A 524 -23.36 -12.79 -10.93
N GLY A 525 -22.69 -13.80 -11.48
CA GLY A 525 -22.95 -14.31 -12.84
C GLY A 525 -21.90 -13.87 -13.84
#